data_AF-A0AAQ3X768-F1
#
_entry.id   AF-A0AAQ3X768-F1
#
_cell.length_a   1.000
_cell.length_b   1.000
_cell.length_c   1.000
_cell.angle_alpha   90.00
_cell.angle_beta   90.00
_cell.angle_gamma   90.00
#
_symmetry.space_group_name_H-M   'P 1'
#
loop_
_entity.id
_entity.type
_entity.pdbx_description
1 polymer ?
#
loop_
_entity_poly.entity_id
_entity_poly.type
_entity_poly.pdbx_seq_one_letter_code
_entity_poly.pdbx_strand_id
1 'polypeptide(L)'
;MRTASGAFLDSLGAVPVALPFDAAVEGDSMFESELVVKKEPRKGCLSTMEAVARALRMLEPEEGKGEEIEEVMVGVVRAMVAYQMEHVKHLTVAPRVKMRKKKELKREEAQRNAEAELM
;
A
#
# COMPACT_ATOMS: atom_id res chain seq x y z
N MET A 1 16.59 13.27 16.67
CA MET A 1 16.22 13.30 15.24
C MET A 1 16.07 14.77 14.85
N ARG A 2 16.87 15.31 13.92
CA ARG A 2 16.71 16.71 13.47
C ARG A 2 15.70 16.71 12.33
N THR A 3 14.60 17.45 12.48
CA THR A 3 13.59 17.66 11.45
C THR A 3 13.77 19.06 10.87
N ALA A 4 13.69 19.18 9.55
CA ALA A 4 13.60 20.47 8.88
C ALA A 4 12.22 21.08 9.17
N SER A 5 12.16 22.36 9.51
CA SER A 5 10.89 23.09 9.63
C SER A 5 10.23 23.26 8.27
N GLY A 6 8.89 23.31 8.21
CA GLY A 6 8.15 23.57 6.97
C GLY A 6 8.66 24.79 6.20
N ALA A 7 8.81 25.92 6.89
CA ALA A 7 9.36 27.15 6.29
C ALA A 7 10.76 26.99 5.66
N PHE A 8 11.58 26.09 6.19
CA PHE A 8 12.90 25.80 5.62
C PHE A 8 12.77 24.95 4.34
N LEU A 9 11.87 23.97 4.33
CA LEU A 9 11.59 23.16 3.15
C LEU A 9 10.96 24.00 2.03
N ASP A 10 10.04 24.89 2.38
CA ASP A 10 9.44 25.84 1.44
C ASP A 10 10.50 26.75 0.81
N SER A 11 11.49 27.20 1.61
CA SER A 11 12.61 28.01 1.10
C SER A 11 13.49 27.29 0.08
N LEU A 12 13.46 25.95 0.06
CA LEU A 12 14.16 25.13 -0.93
C LEU A 12 13.29 24.79 -2.15
N GLY A 13 12.04 25.28 -2.21
CA GLY A 13 11.08 24.91 -3.24
C GLY A 13 10.60 23.46 -3.15
N ALA A 14 10.70 22.83 -1.97
CA ALA A 14 10.24 21.47 -1.79
C ALA A 14 8.71 21.41 -1.84
N VAL A 15 8.17 20.51 -2.67
CA VAL A 15 6.73 20.26 -2.74
C VAL A 15 6.39 19.01 -1.94
N PRO A 16 5.65 19.10 -0.84
CA PRO A 16 5.26 17.93 -0.07
C PRO A 16 4.21 17.11 -0.85
N VAL A 17 4.54 15.86 -1.13
CA VAL A 17 3.61 14.89 -1.69
C VAL A 17 3.18 13.92 -0.60
N ALA A 18 1.90 13.97 -0.23
CA ALA A 18 1.29 13.02 0.70
C ALA A 18 0.35 12.11 -0.06
N LEU A 19 0.67 10.81 -0.09
CA LEU A 19 -0.18 9.79 -0.70
C LEU A 19 -1.20 9.28 0.33
N PRO A 20 -2.47 9.11 -0.05
CA PRO A 20 -3.51 8.72 0.88
C PRO A 20 -3.28 7.28 1.37
N PHE A 21 -3.33 7.08 2.68
CA PHE A 21 -3.40 5.76 3.31
C PHE A 21 -4.33 5.80 4.52
N ASP A 22 -4.96 4.67 4.85
CA ASP A 22 -5.88 4.58 5.98
C ASP A 22 -5.18 3.89 7.16
N ALA A 23 -4.83 4.67 8.18
CA ALA A 23 -4.18 4.16 9.39
C ALA A 23 -5.13 3.35 10.29
N ALA A 24 -6.45 3.48 10.16
CA ALA A 24 -7.42 2.74 10.94
C ALA A 24 -7.65 1.32 10.38
N VAL A 25 -7.39 1.12 9.09
CA VAL A 25 -7.70 -0.13 8.41
C VAL A 25 -6.44 -0.97 8.19
N GLU A 26 -6.49 -2.25 8.54
CA GLU A 26 -5.41 -3.20 8.25
C GLU A 26 -5.27 -3.42 6.73
N GLY A 27 -4.04 -3.57 6.27
CA GLY A 27 -3.75 -3.84 4.86
C GLY A 27 -4.14 -5.24 4.41
N ASP A 28 -4.30 -5.37 3.09
CA ASP A 28 -4.73 -6.61 2.46
C ASP A 28 -3.64 -7.69 2.59
N SER A 29 -4.09 -8.93 2.72
CA SER A 29 -3.20 -10.09 2.73
C SER A 29 -2.92 -10.59 1.33
N MET A 30 -1.87 -11.42 1.18
CA MET A 30 -1.53 -12.12 -0.08
C MET A 30 -2.64 -12.99 -0.67
N PHE A 31 -3.75 -13.18 0.06
CA PHE A 31 -4.90 -13.97 -0.36
C PHE A 31 -6.08 -13.10 -0.81
N GLU A 32 -6.02 -11.81 -0.52
CA GLU A 32 -7.05 -10.82 -0.84
C GLU A 32 -6.56 -9.87 -1.94
N SER A 33 -5.25 -9.61 -2.00
CA SER A 33 -4.62 -8.92 -3.12
C SER A 33 -3.86 -9.92 -3.99
N GLU A 34 -4.09 -9.86 -5.30
CA GLU A 34 -3.36 -10.65 -6.30
C GLU A 34 -1.87 -10.27 -6.40
N LEU A 35 -1.44 -9.28 -5.62
CA LEU A 35 -0.23 -8.50 -5.90
C LEU A 35 0.88 -8.63 -4.86
N VAL A 36 0.63 -9.21 -3.67
CA VAL A 36 1.59 -9.08 -2.57
C VAL A 36 1.89 -10.42 -1.91
N VAL A 37 3.16 -10.83 -1.89
CA VAL A 37 3.63 -12.07 -1.21
C VAL A 37 3.56 -11.97 0.32
N LYS A 38 3.31 -10.76 0.86
CA LYS A 38 3.22 -10.44 2.28
C LYS A 38 1.99 -9.57 2.56
N LYS A 39 1.43 -9.68 3.77
CA LYS A 39 0.33 -8.80 4.18
C LYS A 39 0.82 -7.36 4.32
N GLU A 40 0.08 -6.42 3.76
CA GLU A 40 0.33 -4.99 3.95
C GLU A 40 0.04 -4.57 5.40
N PRO A 41 0.83 -3.66 5.99
CA PRO A 41 0.62 -3.22 7.37
C PRO A 41 -0.67 -2.42 7.52
N ARG A 42 -1.03 -1.57 6.54
CA ARG A 42 -2.24 -0.73 6.52
C ARG A 42 -2.84 -0.69 5.12
N LYS A 43 -4.13 -0.37 5.01
CA LYS A 43 -4.81 -0.24 3.72
C LYS A 43 -4.30 0.99 2.99
N GLY A 44 -4.03 0.84 1.70
CA GLY A 44 -3.44 1.90 0.87
C GLY A 44 -1.93 2.08 1.12
N CYS A 45 -1.27 1.11 1.76
CA CYS A 45 0.18 1.07 1.73
C CYS A 45 0.66 0.87 0.29
N LEU A 46 1.70 1.60 -0.08
CA LEU A 46 2.28 1.55 -1.42
C LEU A 46 3.67 0.95 -1.33
N SER A 47 4.07 0.23 -2.37
CA SER A 47 5.50 -0.07 -2.53
C SER A 47 6.29 1.22 -2.71
N THR A 48 7.58 1.22 -2.37
CA THR A 48 8.45 2.39 -2.58
C THR A 48 8.40 2.86 -4.04
N MET A 49 8.33 1.93 -4.99
CA MET A 49 8.29 2.25 -6.42
C MET A 49 6.96 2.87 -6.84
N GLU A 50 5.84 2.40 -6.30
CA GLU A 50 4.52 2.98 -6.55
C GLU A 50 4.38 4.36 -5.89
N ALA A 51 4.96 4.56 -4.70
CA ALA A 51 5.01 5.86 -4.06
C ALA A 51 5.82 6.88 -4.88
N VAL A 52 6.96 6.45 -5.43
CA VAL A 52 7.77 7.28 -6.35
C VAL A 52 7.00 7.58 -7.64
N ALA A 53 6.36 6.59 -8.25
CA ALA A 53 5.57 6.77 -9.47
C ALA A 53 4.45 7.82 -9.30
N ARG A 54 3.68 7.70 -8.21
CA ARG A 54 2.62 8.67 -7.88
C ARG A 54 3.16 10.06 -7.54
N ALA A 55 4.33 10.13 -6.90
CA ALA A 55 4.99 11.41 -6.63
C ALA A 55 5.47 12.08 -7.93
N LEU A 56 6.08 11.33 -8.84
CA LEU A 56 6.52 11.83 -10.14
C LEU A 56 5.35 12.35 -10.98
N ARG A 57 4.18 11.71 -10.93
CA ARG A 57 2.97 12.26 -11.57
C ARG A 57 2.63 13.67 -11.09
N MET A 58 2.75 13.93 -9.79
CA MET A 58 2.45 15.24 -9.21
C MET A 58 3.55 16.26 -9.47
N LEU A 59 4.81 15.81 -9.53
CA LEU A 59 5.99 16.66 -9.68
C LEU A 59 6.30 16.99 -11.16
N GLU A 60 5.82 16.17 -12.09
CA GLU A 60 5.98 16.37 -13.54
C GLU A 60 4.61 16.62 -14.23
N PRO A 61 3.92 17.72 -13.91
CA PRO A 61 2.59 18.02 -14.44
C PRO A 61 2.59 18.45 -15.91
N GLU A 62 3.76 18.76 -16.50
CA GLU A 62 3.81 19.28 -17.86
C GLU A 62 3.53 18.20 -18.91
N GLU A 63 2.66 18.54 -19.87
CA GLU A 63 2.34 17.73 -21.06
C GLU A 63 1.90 16.27 -20.78
N GLY A 64 1.38 15.98 -19.58
CA GLY A 64 0.93 14.62 -19.24
C GLY A 64 2.05 13.59 -19.04
N LYS A 65 3.33 14.01 -19.07
CA LYS A 65 4.49 13.12 -18.89
C LYS A 65 4.46 12.40 -17.54
N GLY A 66 4.03 13.09 -16.49
CA GLY A 66 3.87 12.48 -15.17
C GLY A 66 2.86 11.32 -15.15
N GLU A 67 1.78 11.39 -15.94
CA GLU A 67 0.80 10.30 -16.03
C GLU A 67 1.38 9.08 -16.77
N GLU A 68 2.09 9.33 -17.87
CA GLU A 68 2.80 8.29 -18.63
C GLU A 68 3.87 7.60 -17.76
N ILE A 69 4.65 8.38 -16.99
CA ILE A 69 5.65 7.85 -16.06
C ILE A 69 4.97 6.96 -15.00
N GLU A 70 3.88 7.42 -14.38
CA GLU A 70 3.15 6.60 -13.41
C GLU A 70 2.66 5.30 -14.04
N GLU A 71 2.01 5.40 -15.21
CA GLU A 71 1.46 4.24 -15.92
C GLU A 71 2.55 3.21 -16.25
N VAL A 72 3.68 3.65 -16.81
CA VAL A 72 4.79 2.77 -17.17
C VAL A 72 5.40 2.13 -15.92
N MET A 73 5.69 2.91 -14.88
CA MET A 73 6.31 2.40 -13.66
C MET A 73 5.41 1.41 -12.92
N VAL A 74 4.12 1.73 -12.77
CA VAL A 74 3.13 0.84 -12.17
C VAL A 74 2.93 -0.41 -13.03
N GLY A 75 2.93 -0.27 -14.36
CA GLY A 75 2.87 -1.38 -15.31
C GLY A 75 4.02 -2.36 -15.14
N VAL A 76 5.26 -1.87 -15.01
CA VAL A 76 6.45 -2.71 -14.75
C VAL A 76 6.31 -3.46 -13.42
N VAL A 77 5.90 -2.79 -12.34
CA VAL A 77 5.68 -3.44 -11.04
C VAL A 77 4.64 -4.56 -11.15
N ARG A 78 3.51 -4.31 -11.83
CA ARG A 78 2.47 -5.32 -12.05
C ARG A 78 2.99 -6.49 -12.88
N ALA A 79 3.79 -6.25 -13.92
CA ALA A 79 4.40 -7.30 -14.73
C ALA A 79 5.40 -8.14 -13.93
N MET A 80 6.24 -7.51 -13.10
CA MET A 80 7.16 -8.21 -12.19
C MET A 80 6.41 -9.10 -11.22
N VAL A 81 5.33 -8.59 -10.62
CA VAL A 81 4.48 -9.34 -9.70
C VAL A 81 3.77 -10.49 -10.41
N ALA A 82 3.20 -10.27 -11.59
CA ALA A 82 2.57 -11.32 -12.39
C ALA A 82 3.57 -12.45 -12.72
N TYR A 83 4.79 -12.11 -13.13
CA TYR A 83 5.85 -13.07 -13.39
C TYR A 83 6.26 -13.84 -12.13
N GLN A 84 6.40 -13.16 -10.99
CA GLN A 84 6.65 -13.83 -9.71
C GLN A 84 5.50 -14.78 -9.35
N MET A 85 4.25 -14.37 -9.55
CA MET A 85 3.06 -15.17 -9.27
C MET A 85 3.01 -16.44 -10.11
N GLU A 86 3.42 -16.42 -11.38
CA GLU A 86 3.55 -17.63 -12.21
C GLU A 86 4.48 -18.68 -11.59
N HIS A 87 5.57 -18.23 -10.96
CA HIS A 87 6.52 -19.11 -10.28
C HIS A 87 6.04 -19.53 -8.88
N VAL A 88 5.12 -18.76 -8.28
CA VAL A 88 4.47 -19.10 -6.99
C VAL A 88 3.33 -20.11 -7.18
N LYS A 89 2.65 -20.15 -8.34
CA LYS A 89 1.56 -21.11 -8.63
C LYS A 89 1.96 -22.58 -8.46
N HIS A 90 3.25 -22.90 -8.60
CA HIS A 90 3.77 -24.25 -8.41
C HIS A 90 4.19 -24.57 -6.97
N LEU A 91 4.21 -23.57 -6.08
CA LEU A 91 4.37 -23.75 -4.65
C LEU A 91 2.97 -23.74 -4.04
N THR A 92 2.48 -24.90 -3.61
CA THR A 92 1.29 -25.03 -2.74
C THR A 92 1.57 -24.43 -1.37
N VAL A 93 1.86 -23.13 -1.30
CA VAL A 93 2.01 -22.41 -0.03
C VAL A 93 0.61 -22.02 0.43
N ALA A 94 -0.07 -22.99 1.03
CA ALA A 94 -1.29 -22.69 1.77
C ALA A 94 -1.00 -21.55 2.75
N PRO A 95 -1.92 -20.58 2.91
CA PRO A 95 -1.85 -19.61 3.99
C PRO A 95 -1.45 -20.31 5.28
N ARG A 96 -0.41 -19.82 5.97
CA ARG A 96 -0.18 -20.27 7.34
C ARG A 96 -1.48 -20.03 8.10
N VAL A 97 -2.14 -21.10 8.53
CA VAL A 97 -3.47 -21.12 9.18
C VAL A 97 -3.61 -20.02 10.25
N LYS A 98 -2.49 -19.70 10.92
CA LYS A 98 -2.38 -18.63 11.92
C LYS A 98 -2.77 -17.23 11.42
N MET A 99 -2.57 -16.91 10.14
CA MET A 99 -2.89 -15.59 9.58
C MET A 99 -4.38 -15.39 9.34
N ARG A 100 -5.08 -16.39 8.77
CA ARG A 100 -6.54 -16.34 8.53
C ARG A 100 -7.30 -16.27 9.85
N LYS A 101 -7.00 -17.20 10.76
CA LYS A 101 -7.66 -17.27 12.08
C LYS A 101 -7.49 -15.98 12.89
N LYS A 102 -6.33 -15.31 12.79
CA LYS A 102 -6.10 -14.02 13.47
C LYS A 102 -6.99 -12.89 12.95
N LYS A 103 -7.29 -12.86 11.64
CA LYS A 103 -8.14 -11.82 11.04
C LYS A 103 -9.61 -12.03 11.40
N GLU A 104 -10.06 -13.28 11.42
CA GLU A 104 -11.41 -13.67 11.85
C GLU A 104 -11.64 -13.30 13.33
N LEU A 105 -10.73 -13.71 14.22
CA LEU A 105 -10.82 -13.38 15.65
C LEU A 105 -10.90 -11.87 15.92
N LYS A 106 -10.08 -11.07 15.20
CA LYS A 106 -10.15 -9.61 15.31
C LYS A 106 -11.49 -9.03 14.83
N ARG A 107 -12.09 -9.62 13.80
CA ARG A 107 -13.37 -9.16 13.25
C ARG A 107 -14.52 -9.48 14.22
N GLU A 108 -14.51 -10.68 14.80
CA GLU A 108 -15.46 -11.11 15.84
C GLU A 108 -15.33 -10.28 17.13
N GLU A 109 -14.10 -9.90 17.51
CA GLU A 109 -13.85 -9.01 18.65
C GLU A 109 -14.34 -7.58 18.39
N ALA A 110 -14.07 -7.04 17.19
CA ALA A 110 -14.58 -5.72 16.80
C ALA A 110 -16.12 -5.67 16.75
N GLN A 111 -16.77 -6.72 16.27
CA GLN A 111 -18.24 -6.82 16.29
C GLN A 111 -18.80 -6.86 17.72
N ARG A 112 -18.22 -7.68 18.60
CA ARG A 112 -18.64 -7.75 20.02
C ARG A 112 -18.47 -6.41 20.74
N ASN A 113 -17.38 -5.70 20.49
CA ASN A 113 -17.14 -4.39 21.11
C ASN A 113 -18.14 -3.35 20.60
N ALA A 114 -18.47 -3.34 19.30
CA ALA A 114 -19.47 -2.43 18.75
C ALA A 114 -20.89 -2.72 19.27
N GLU A 115 -21.26 -3.99 19.47
CA GLU A 115 -22.54 -4.38 20.08
C GLU A 115 -22.64 -3.99 21.56
N ALA A 116 -21.51 -4.02 22.28
CA ALA A 116 -21.47 -3.62 23.69
C ALA A 116 -21.54 -2.09 23.90
N GLU A 117 -21.11 -1.27 22.93
CA GLU A 117 -21.23 0.21 22.99
C GLU A 117 -22.63 0.73 22.65
N LEU A 118 -23.50 -0.12 22.10
CA LEU A 118 -24.89 0.20 21.73
C LEU A 118 -25.93 -0.19 22.80
N MET A 119 -25.50 -0.81 23.91
CA MET A 119 -26.31 -1.15 25.08
C MET A 119 -26.00 -0.22 26.24
#